data_AF-A0A955CUA4-F1
#
_entry.id   AF-A0A955CUA4-F1
#
_cell.length_a   1.000
_cell.length_b   1.000
_cell.length_c   1.000
_cell.angle_alpha   90.00
_cell.angle_beta   90.00
_cell.angle_gamma   90.00
#
_symmetry.space_group_name_H-M   'P 1'
#
loop_
_entity.id
_entity.type
_entity.pdbx_description
1 polymer ?
#
loop_
_entity_poly.entity_id
_entity_poly.type
_entity_poly.pdbx_seq_one_letter_code
_entity_poly.pdbx_strand_id
1 'polypeptide(L)'
;MLVRFEDTKGKTHWINPVHVKVVAEVKPGRTDIFLTYGGGWGSNVTIKVNLPADQVADMLNVAMPEVVLGYVTDDGRSPLGGASSGGAAAAAAAG
;
A
#
# COMPACT_ATOMS: atom_id res chain seq x y z
N MET A 1 0.11 17.15 -2.08
CA MET A 1 -1.29 17.37 -2.50
C MET A 1 -2.21 16.58 -1.59
N LEU A 2 -3.46 17.03 -1.38
CA LEU A 2 -4.48 16.25 -0.67
C LEU A 2 -5.46 15.66 -1.69
N VAL A 3 -5.92 14.43 -1.45
CA VAL A 3 -6.93 13.74 -2.27
C VAL A 3 -8.27 13.79 -1.58
N ARG A 4 -9.31 14.16 -2.32
CA ARG A 4 -10.69 14.21 -1.82
C ARG A 4 -11.34 12.84 -2.01
N PHE A 5 -11.93 12.31 -0.94
CA PHE A 5 -12.82 11.16 -0.98
C PHE A 5 -14.14 11.46 -0.29
N GLU A 6 -15.21 10.79 -0.74
CA GLU A 6 -16.50 10.80 -0.05
C GLU A 6 -16.71 9.45 0.64
N ASP A 7 -16.93 9.47 1.95
CA ASP A 7 -17.23 8.27 2.72
C ASP A 7 -18.63 7.75 2.35
N THR A 8 -18.87 6.47 2.59
CA THR A 8 -20.18 5.80 2.58
C THR A 8 -21.31 6.55 3.30
N LYS A 9 -20.99 7.51 4.18
CA LYS A 9 -21.93 8.37 4.91
C LYS A 9 -22.15 9.75 4.27
N GLY A 10 -21.64 10.00 3.06
CA GLY A 10 -21.70 11.29 2.37
C GLY A 10 -20.78 12.36 2.96
N LYS A 11 -19.84 11.98 3.83
CA LYS A 11 -18.86 12.92 4.40
C LYS A 11 -17.65 13.05 3.49
N THR A 12 -17.25 14.29 3.22
CA THR A 12 -16.04 14.56 2.45
C THR A 12 -14.81 14.53 3.37
N HIS A 13 -13.79 13.78 2.96
CA HIS A 13 -12.49 13.68 3.60
C HIS A 13 -11.39 14.14 2.64
N TRP A 14 -10.44 14.92 3.16
CA TRP A 14 -9.22 15.29 2.45
C TRP A 14 -8.05 14.52 3.06
N ILE A 15 -7.42 13.66 2.28
CA ILE A 15 -6.42 12.71 2.74
C ILE A 15 -5.07 13.08 2.15
N ASN A 16 -4.02 13.07 2.97
CA ASN A 16 -2.64 13.09 2.49
C ASN A 16 -2.23 11.67 2.09
N PRO A 17 -1.91 11.40 0.81
CA PRO A 17 -1.52 10.07 0.35
C PRO A 17 -0.33 9.47 1.11
N VAL A 18 0.58 10.30 1.63
CA VAL A 18 1.77 9.87 2.38
C VAL A 18 1.41 9.15 3.69
N HIS A 19 0.22 9.38 4.25
CA HIS A 19 -0.23 8.72 5.48
C HIS A 19 -1.10 7.49 5.23
N VAL A 20 -1.36 7.14 3.96
CA VAL A 20 -2.09 5.92 3.61
C VAL A 20 -1.13 4.74 3.73
N LYS A 21 -1.50 3.80 4.60
CA LYS A 21 -0.71 2.59 4.84
C LYS A 21 -1.20 1.43 3.99
N VAL A 22 -2.52 1.29 3.88
CA VAL A 22 -3.17 0.17 3.19
C VAL A 22 -4.45 0.67 2.52
N VAL A 23 -4.69 0.18 1.32
CA VAL A 23 -5.99 0.25 0.63
C VAL A 23 -6.48 -1.20 0.51
N ALA A 24 -7.65 -1.51 1.08
CA ALA A 24 -8.19 -2.86 1.05
C ALA A 24 -9.63 -2.86 0.52
N GLU A 25 -9.90 -3.67 -0.49
CA GLU A 25 -11.27 -3.91 -0.93
C GLU A 25 -11.98 -4.82 0.08
N VAL A 26 -13.08 -4.32 0.65
CA VAL A 26 -13.88 -5.09 1.62
C VAL A 26 -15.01 -5.83 0.91
N LYS A 27 -15.57 -5.22 -0.13
CA LYS A 27 -16.58 -5.77 -1.04
C LYS A 27 -16.39 -5.15 -2.42
N PRO A 28 -16.87 -5.78 -3.50
CA PRO A 28 -16.85 -5.17 -4.83
C PRO A 28 -17.38 -3.74 -4.82
N GLY A 29 -16.54 -2.78 -5.18
CA GLY A 29 -16.88 -1.35 -5.22
C GLY A 29 -16.93 -0.65 -3.85
N ARG A 30 -16.44 -1.29 -2.78
CA ARG A 30 -16.25 -0.69 -1.46
C ARG A 30 -14.85 -0.96 -0.91
N THR A 31 -14.15 0.11 -0.62
CA THR A 31 -12.75 0.08 -0.20
C THR A 31 -12.58 0.77 1.15
N ASP A 32 -11.77 0.17 2.02
CA ASP A 32 -11.35 0.78 3.28
C ASP A 32 -9.91 1.31 3.12
N ILE A 33 -9.73 2.60 3.41
CA ILE A 33 -8.44 3.30 3.38
C ILE A 33 -7.94 3.40 4.82
N PHE A 34 -6.79 2.81 5.10
CA PHE A 34 -6.17 2.82 6.42
C PHE A 34 -5.10 3.90 6.50
N LEU A 35 -5.31 4.84 7.43
CA LEU A 35 -4.44 5.97 7.70
C LEU A 35 -3.71 5.76 9.02
N THR A 36 -2.41 6.01 9.02
CA THR A 36 -1.65 6.14 10.26
C THR A 36 -1.73 7.60 10.71
N TYR A 37 -2.48 7.87 11.79
CA TYR A 37 -2.59 9.21 12.36
C TYR A 37 -1.87 9.26 13.71
N GLY A 38 -0.74 9.98 13.77
CA GLY A 38 0.07 10.09 14.98
C GLY A 38 1.09 8.97 15.15
N GLY A 39 2.23 9.27 15.77
CA GLY A 39 3.38 8.38 15.93
C GLY A 39 3.20 7.21 16.93
N GLY A 40 1.96 6.76 17.15
CA GLY A 40 1.64 5.67 18.08
C GLY A 40 0.81 4.58 17.41
N TRP A 41 1.03 3.33 17.82
CA TRP A 41 0.41 2.12 17.27
C TRP A 41 -1.14 2.05 17.42
N GLY A 42 -1.75 2.98 18.17
CA GLY A 42 -3.18 2.92 18.55
C GLY A 42 -4.14 3.80 17.77
N SER A 43 -3.67 4.74 16.94
CA SER A 43 -4.51 5.76 16.32
C SER A 43 -4.64 5.56 14.80
N ASN A 44 -5.11 4.38 14.40
CA ASN A 44 -5.40 4.11 13.00
C ASN A 44 -6.79 4.64 12.65
N VAL A 45 -6.89 5.49 11.63
CA VAL A 45 -8.16 5.99 11.10
C VAL A 45 -8.49 5.20 9.85
N THR A 46 -9.68 4.61 9.79
CA THR A 46 -10.18 3.93 8.59
C THR A 46 -11.28 4.77 7.94
N ILE A 47 -11.15 5.05 6.65
CA ILE A 47 -12.16 5.76 5.85
C ILE A 47 -12.73 4.76 4.84
N LYS A 48 -14.05 4.65 4.78
CA LYS A 48 -14.72 3.70 3.89
C LYS A 48 -15.24 4.44 2.67
N VAL A 49 -14.87 4.04 1.47
CA VAL A 49 -15.26 4.72 0.23
C VAL A 49 -16.02 3.76 -0.69
N ASN A 50 -17.02 4.28 -1.41
CA ASN A 50 -17.79 3.52 -2.40
C ASN A 50 -17.09 3.58 -3.77
N LEU A 51 -15.81 3.21 -3.81
CA LEU A 51 -15.00 3.12 -5.02
C LEU A 51 -14.24 1.78 -5.02
N PRO A 52 -13.98 1.18 -6.19
CA PRO A 52 -13.13 0.00 -6.31
C PRO A 52 -11.70 0.33 -5.87
N ALA A 53 -10.99 -0.66 -5.33
CA ALA A 53 -9.68 -0.44 -4.74
C ALA A 53 -8.65 0.07 -5.76
N ASP A 54 -8.69 -0.41 -7.00
CA ASP A 54 -7.79 0.03 -8.07
C ASP A 54 -7.92 1.53 -8.34
N GLN A 55 -9.15 2.03 -8.43
CA GLN A 55 -9.40 3.45 -8.67
C GLN A 55 -8.92 4.31 -7.48
N VAL A 56 -9.10 3.82 -6.26
CA VAL A 56 -8.61 4.50 -5.05
C VAL A 56 -7.08 4.54 -5.04
N ALA A 57 -6.42 3.43 -5.40
CA ALA A 57 -4.98 3.34 -5.48
C ALA A 57 -4.42 4.28 -6.55
N ASP A 58 -5.01 4.32 -7.74
CA ASP A 58 -4.60 5.24 -8.82
C ASP A 58 -4.69 6.71 -8.39
N MET A 59 -5.80 7.11 -7.76
CA MET A 59 -5.97 8.48 -7.26
C MET A 59 -4.90 8.85 -6.21
N LEU A 60 -4.54 7.90 -5.34
CA LEU A 60 -3.51 8.10 -4.33
C LEU A 60 -2.11 8.17 -4.96
N ASN A 61 -1.82 7.30 -5.94
CA ASN A 61 -0.55 7.24 -6.65
C ASN A 61 -0.30 8.51 -7.46
N VAL A 62 -1.31 9.03 -8.18
CA VAL A 62 -1.19 10.28 -8.94
C VAL A 62 -0.93 11.48 -8.03
N ALA A 63 -1.47 11.46 -6.82
CA ALA A 63 -1.29 12.54 -5.85
C ALA A 63 -0.07 12.36 -4.94
N MET A 64 0.65 11.25 -5.03
CA MET A 64 1.88 11.04 -4.26
C MET A 64 2.97 12.01 -4.73
N PRO A 65 3.65 12.71 -3.81
CA PRO A 65 4.81 13.52 -4.16
C PRO A 65 5.89 12.64 -4.79
N GLU A 66 6.54 13.10 -5.86
CA GLU A 66 7.60 12.35 -6.55
C GLU A 66 8.74 11.89 -5.62
N VAL A 67 8.94 12.57 -4.50
CA VAL A 67 9.92 12.22 -3.46
C VAL A 67 9.67 10.83 -2.86
N VAL A 68 8.43 10.33 -2.85
CA VAL A 68 8.07 8.99 -2.35
C VAL A 68 8.21 7.92 -3.44
N LEU A 69 7.98 8.27 -4.71
CA LEU A 69 8.13 7.35 -5.85
C LEU A 69 9.58 6.89 -6.07
N GLY A 70 10.58 7.68 -5.62
CA GLY A 70 11.98 7.27 -5.62
C GLY A 70 12.33 6.13 -4.64
N TYR A 71 11.42 5.74 -3.75
CA TYR A 71 11.59 4.63 -2.80
C TYR A 71 10.86 3.35 -3.19
N VAL A 72 10.15 3.33 -4.32
CA VAL A 72 9.73 2.07 -4.93
C VAL A 72 10.99 1.47 -5.55
N THR A 73 11.73 0.68 -4.77
CA THR A 73 12.78 -0.18 -5.32
C THR A 73 12.17 -0.98 -6.44
N ASP A 74 12.74 -0.80 -7.63
CA ASP A 74 12.67 -1.67 -8.79
C ASP A 74 12.69 -3.15 -8.33
N ASP A 75 11.50 -3.73 -8.16
CA ASP A 75 11.33 -5.17 -7.97
C ASP A 75 11.70 -5.84 -9.30
N GLY A 76 13.00 -6.05 -9.51
CA GLY A 76 13.45 -6.89 -10.61
C GLY A 76 14.94 -6.87 -10.94
N ARG A 77 15.70 -5.81 -10.63
CA ARG A 77 17.11 -5.79 -11.07
C ARG A 77 18.06 -5.06 -10.12
N SER A 78 18.49 -5.76 -9.08
CA SER A 78 19.76 -5.47 -8.42
C SER A 78 20.91 -5.51 -9.44
N PRO A 79 21.67 -4.43 -9.68
CA PRO A 79 22.88 -4.47 -10.50
C PRO A 79 24.15 -4.75 -9.65
N LEU A 80 23.99 -5.23 -8.42
CA LEU A 80 25.13 -5.60 -7.57
C LEU A 80 25.41 -7.10 -7.65
N GLY A 81 26.18 -7.44 -8.68
CA GLY A 81 27.37 -8.29 -8.59
C GLY A 81 27.26 -9.59 -7.78
N GLY A 82 27.00 -10.67 -8.50
CA GLY A 82 27.52 -12.03 -8.34
C GLY A 82 28.13 -12.49 -7.01
N ALA A 83 27.53 -13.53 -6.45
CA ALA A 83 28.25 -14.75 -6.08
C ALA A 83 27.27 -15.93 -6.04
N SER A 84 27.34 -16.77 -7.06
CA SER A 84 26.77 -18.11 -7.07
C SER A 84 27.57 -19.03 -6.14
N SER A 85 26.98 -19.48 -5.05
CA SER A 85 27.33 -20.72 -4.34
C SER A 85 26.18 -21.06 -3.40
N GLY A 86 25.68 -22.27 -3.27
CA GLY A 86 25.85 -23.52 -3.98
C GLY A 86 24.69 -24.38 -3.47
N GLY A 87 23.96 -25.01 -4.39
CA GLY A 87 22.91 -25.94 -4.00
C GLY A 87 23.48 -27.15 -3.27
N ALA A 88 22.84 -27.52 -2.17
CA ALA A 88 22.83 -28.90 -1.68
C ALA A 88 21.54 -29.11 -0.89
N ALA A 89 20.47 -29.42 -1.62
CA ALA A 89 19.39 -30.22 -1.10
C ALA A 89 19.92 -31.66 -0.98
N ALA A 90 19.89 -32.24 0.22
CA ALA A 90 19.97 -33.68 0.42
C ALA A 90 18.90 -34.07 1.43
N ALA A 91 17.86 -34.70 0.88
CA ALA A 91 16.80 -35.37 1.61
C ALA A 91 17.34 -36.59 2.37
N ALA A 92 16.82 -36.83 3.57
CA ALA A 92 16.69 -38.17 4.14
C ALA A 92 15.62 -38.15 5.24
N ALA A 93 14.37 -38.38 4.82
CA ALA A 93 13.32 -38.91 5.67
C ALA A 93 13.06 -40.36 5.23
N ALA A 94 12.89 -41.24 6.22
CA ALA A 94 12.37 -42.61 6.16
C ALA A 94 13.27 -43.73 5.56
N GLY A 95 13.48 -44.77 6.36
CA GLY A 95 13.97 -46.09 5.93
C GLY A 95 14.99 -46.70 6.87
#